data_AF-A0A0M7ICT9-F1
#
_entry.id   AF-A0A0M7ICT9-F1
#
_cell.length_a   1.000
_cell.length_b   1.000
_cell.length_c   1.000
_cell.angle_alpha   90.00
_cell.angle_beta   90.00
_cell.angle_gamma   90.00
#
_symmetry.space_group_name_H-M   'P 1'
#
loop_
_entity.id
_entity.type
_entity.pdbx_description
1 polymer ?
#
loop_
_entity_poly.entity_id
_entity_poly.type
_entity_poly.pdbx_seq_one_letter_code
_entity_poly.pdbx_strand_id
1 'polypeptide(L)'
;MNETVEELKARLMLIKYYMAVSEARIDTGEFGDIRSSVREERWKAGRALNNFVGAYTYQVLKLDFVGLHEAVESALSAAEDGRYGLNRAFESELRGLYDWFRERLPDGYSPGWLKHGSPDGL
;
A
#
# COMPACT_ATOMS: atom_id res chain seq x y z
N MET A 1 -16.92 14.22 9.07
CA MET A 1 -16.65 14.23 7.62
C MET A 1 -17.16 12.91 7.09
N ASN A 2 -18.15 12.91 6.20
CA ASN A 2 -18.64 11.65 5.61
C ASN A 2 -17.66 11.26 4.50
N GLU A 3 -17.02 10.11 4.68
CA GLU A 3 -16.10 9.52 3.71
C GLU A 3 -16.86 9.14 2.42
N THR A 4 -16.27 9.41 1.27
CA THR A 4 -16.86 9.03 -0.03
C THR A 4 -16.75 7.52 -0.27
N VAL A 5 -17.56 6.99 -1.18
CA VAL A 5 -17.49 5.56 -1.57
C VAL A 5 -16.14 5.24 -2.21
N GLU A 6 -15.56 6.18 -2.94
CA GLU A 6 -14.26 6.05 -3.60
C GLU A 6 -13.11 6.05 -2.59
N GLU A 7 -13.16 6.87 -1.54
CA GLU A 7 -12.19 6.81 -0.43
C GLU A 7 -12.25 5.45 0.29
N LEU A 8 -13.45 4.93 0.57
CA LEU A 8 -13.63 3.59 1.13
C LEU A 8 -13.08 2.49 0.21
N LYS A 9 -13.36 2.57 -1.09
CA LYS A 9 -12.81 1.64 -2.10
C LYS A 9 -11.29 1.71 -2.14
N ALA A 10 -10.72 2.91 -2.10
CA ALA A 10 -9.28 3.12 -2.08
C ALA A 10 -8.64 2.45 -0.86
N ARG A 11 -9.20 2.64 0.35
CA ARG A 11 -8.70 1.96 1.55
C ARG A 11 -8.76 0.44 1.42
N LEU A 12 -9.89 -0.10 0.93
CA LEU A 12 -10.03 -1.55 0.72
C LEU A 12 -9.01 -2.07 -0.29
N MET A 13 -8.78 -1.36 -1.38
CA MET A 13 -7.78 -1.71 -2.39
C MET A 13 -6.36 -1.65 -1.83
N LEU A 14 -6.03 -0.64 -1.05
CA LEU A 14 -4.73 -0.52 -0.39
C LEU A 14 -4.50 -1.64 0.64
N ILE A 15 -5.53 -2.03 1.41
CA ILE A 15 -5.43 -3.18 2.32
C ILE A 15 -5.14 -4.47 1.54
N LYS A 16 -5.87 -4.72 0.44
CA LYS A 16 -5.61 -5.88 -0.44
C LYS A 16 -4.21 -5.84 -1.04
N TYR A 17 -3.73 -4.66 -1.44
CA TYR A 17 -2.37 -4.46 -1.92
C TYR A 17 -1.33 -4.86 -0.85
N TYR A 18 -1.48 -4.37 0.39
CA TYR A 18 -0.56 -4.74 1.47
C TYR A 18 -0.64 -6.21 1.87
N MET A 19 -1.79 -6.87 1.70
CA MET A 19 -1.88 -8.32 1.84
C MET A 19 -1.04 -9.04 0.77
N ALA A 20 -1.15 -8.63 -0.51
CA ALA A 20 -0.34 -9.21 -1.59
C ALA A 20 1.17 -8.96 -1.39
N VAL A 21 1.56 -7.76 -0.93
CA VAL A 21 2.94 -7.46 -0.52
C VAL A 21 3.40 -8.41 0.59
N SER A 22 2.54 -8.65 1.59
CA SER A 22 2.87 -9.54 2.70
C SER A 22 3.08 -10.98 2.23
N GLU A 23 2.20 -11.49 1.35
CA GLU A 23 2.32 -12.83 0.76
C GLU A 23 3.63 -12.97 -0.03
N ALA A 24 3.94 -12.01 -0.89
CA ALA A 24 5.20 -12.02 -1.63
C ALA A 24 6.44 -12.01 -0.73
N ARG A 25 6.40 -11.28 0.40
CA ARG A 25 7.49 -11.24 1.40
C ARG A 25 7.58 -12.50 2.25
N ILE A 26 6.47 -13.24 2.43
CA ILE A 26 6.50 -14.59 3.02
C ILE A 26 7.27 -15.52 2.09
N ASP A 27 7.01 -15.47 0.78
CA ASP A 27 7.65 -16.34 -0.20
C ASP A 27 9.17 -16.09 -0.31
N THR A 28 9.63 -14.87 -0.06
CA THR A 28 11.07 -14.55 0.01
C THR A 28 11.71 -14.87 1.37
N GLY A 29 10.92 -15.28 2.36
CA GLY A 29 11.39 -15.57 3.72
C GLY A 29 11.76 -14.33 4.54
N GLU A 30 11.31 -13.13 4.15
CA GLU A 30 11.66 -11.87 4.82
C GLU A 30 11.24 -11.84 6.29
N PHE A 31 10.12 -12.51 6.62
CA PHE A 31 9.63 -12.63 7.99
C PHE A 31 10.23 -13.83 8.75
N GLY A 32 11.11 -14.61 8.13
CA GLY A 32 11.57 -15.91 8.62
C GLY A 32 10.69 -17.07 8.17
N ASP A 33 11.03 -18.28 8.62
CA ASP A 33 10.35 -19.50 8.17
C ASP A 33 9.05 -19.76 8.96
N ILE A 34 7.94 -19.33 8.39
CA ILE A 34 6.59 -19.58 8.95
C ILE A 34 6.18 -21.06 8.91
N ARG A 35 6.87 -21.88 8.11
CA ARG A 35 6.65 -23.33 8.00
C ARG A 35 7.67 -24.14 8.83
N SER A 36 8.51 -23.46 9.60
CA SER A 36 9.55 -24.11 10.41
C SER A 36 8.96 -25.18 11.33
N SER A 37 9.70 -26.29 11.45
CA SER A 37 9.43 -27.32 12.46
C SER A 37 9.74 -26.81 13.88
N VAL A 38 10.54 -25.75 14.02
CA VAL A 38 10.87 -25.11 15.30
C VAL A 38 9.76 -24.13 15.68
N ARG A 39 9.07 -24.42 16.78
CA ARG A 39 7.91 -23.62 17.25
C ARG A 39 8.24 -22.15 17.46
N GLU A 40 9.40 -21.84 18.04
CA GLU A 40 9.81 -20.47 18.34
C GLU A 40 10.01 -19.64 17.07
N GLU A 41 10.70 -20.21 16.06
CA GLU A 41 10.95 -19.55 14.78
C GLU A 41 9.66 -19.27 14.03
N ARG A 42 8.76 -20.27 13.96
CA ARG A 42 7.42 -20.08 13.38
C ARG A 42 6.62 -18.98 14.09
N TRP A 43 6.73 -18.88 15.41
CA TRP A 43 6.01 -17.87 16.18
C TRP A 43 6.59 -16.46 15.98
N LYS A 44 7.93 -16.32 15.93
CA LYS A 44 8.60 -15.05 15.59
C LYS A 44 8.16 -14.57 14.21
N ALA A 45 8.16 -15.46 13.22
CA ALA A 45 7.73 -15.14 11.87
C ALA A 45 6.25 -14.73 11.81
N GLY A 46 5.37 -15.48 12.46
CA GLY A 46 3.94 -15.13 12.55
C GLY A 46 3.67 -13.80 13.25
N ARG A 47 4.46 -13.45 14.29
CA ARG A 47 4.37 -12.14 14.95
C ARG A 47 4.82 -11.02 14.02
N ALA A 48 5.95 -11.19 13.33
CA ALA A 48 6.47 -10.18 12.40
C ALA A 48 5.46 -9.88 11.28
N LEU A 49 4.87 -10.94 10.69
CA LEU A 49 3.81 -10.81 9.70
C LEU A 49 2.57 -10.07 10.22
N ASN A 50 2.06 -10.47 11.40
CA ASN A 50 0.88 -9.81 11.99
C ASN A 50 1.15 -8.33 12.30
N ASN A 51 2.33 -8.00 12.81
CA ASN A 51 2.71 -6.62 13.06
C ASN A 51 2.79 -5.82 11.76
N PHE A 52 3.34 -6.40 10.69
CA PHE A 52 3.40 -5.78 9.38
C PHE A 52 1.99 -5.48 8.85
N VAL A 53 1.13 -6.50 8.71
CA VAL A 53 -0.24 -6.33 8.20
C VAL A 53 -1.04 -5.36 9.06
N GLY A 54 -0.94 -5.47 10.38
CA GLY A 54 -1.64 -4.59 11.32
C GLY A 54 -1.18 -3.13 11.21
N ALA A 55 0.13 -2.89 11.10
CA ALA A 55 0.69 -1.55 10.97
C ALA A 55 0.24 -0.88 9.66
N TYR A 56 0.35 -1.58 8.52
CA TYR A 56 -0.04 -1.01 7.23
C TYR A 56 -1.56 -0.81 7.12
N THR A 57 -2.37 -1.74 7.63
CA THR A 57 -3.83 -1.56 7.68
C THR A 57 -4.20 -0.34 8.50
N TYR A 58 -3.60 -0.17 9.68
CA TYR A 58 -3.86 0.98 10.54
C TYR A 58 -3.40 2.30 9.90
N GLN A 59 -2.26 2.31 9.21
CA GLN A 59 -1.79 3.47 8.45
C GLN A 59 -2.78 3.82 7.33
N VAL A 60 -3.22 2.84 6.54
CA VAL A 60 -4.22 3.04 5.48
C VAL A 60 -5.48 3.65 6.03
N LEU A 61 -5.99 3.23 7.19
CA LEU A 61 -7.20 3.80 7.80
C LEU A 61 -7.05 5.26 8.26
N LYS A 62 -5.81 5.74 8.43
CA LYS A 62 -5.50 7.09 8.89
C LYS A 62 -5.17 8.09 7.79
N LEU A 63 -4.96 7.61 6.56
CA LEU A 63 -4.63 8.48 5.44
C LEU A 63 -5.77 9.48 5.21
N ASP A 64 -5.41 10.74 5.07
CA ASP A 64 -6.32 11.75 4.53
C ASP A 64 -6.47 11.58 3.02
N PHE A 65 -7.26 12.44 2.38
CA PHE A 65 -7.53 12.36 0.94
C PHE A 65 -6.25 12.36 0.09
N VAL A 66 -5.28 13.23 0.44
CA VAL A 66 -4.01 13.34 -0.27
C VAL A 66 -3.15 12.09 -0.04
N GLY A 67 -3.05 11.63 1.20
CA GLY A 67 -2.34 10.40 1.53
C GLY A 67 -2.93 9.17 0.83
N LEU A 68 -4.26 9.12 0.67
CA LEU A 68 -4.92 8.07 -0.11
C LEU A 68 -4.54 8.12 -1.59
N HIS A 69 -4.57 9.31 -2.20
CA HIS A 69 -4.14 9.48 -3.59
C HIS A 69 -2.70 8.99 -3.79
N GLU A 70 -1.76 9.43 -2.94
CA GLU A 70 -0.35 9.04 -3.05
C GLU A 70 -0.15 7.53 -2.83
N ALA A 71 -0.87 6.94 -1.89
CA ALA A 71 -0.81 5.49 -1.66
C ALA A 71 -1.39 4.70 -2.84
N VAL A 72 -2.48 5.18 -3.46
CA VAL A 72 -3.06 4.58 -4.67
C VAL A 72 -2.10 4.69 -5.84
N GLU A 73 -1.46 5.84 -6.05
CA GLU A 73 -0.41 6.04 -7.07
C GLU A 73 0.74 5.05 -6.89
N SER A 74 1.22 4.87 -5.66
CA SER A 74 2.27 3.91 -5.32
C SER A 74 1.86 2.46 -5.61
N ALA A 75 0.65 2.06 -5.21
CA ALA A 75 0.12 0.72 -5.46
C ALA A 75 -0.10 0.46 -6.96
N LEU A 76 -0.52 1.48 -7.70
CA LEU A 76 -0.72 1.41 -9.15
C LEU A 76 0.61 1.19 -9.87
N SER A 77 1.64 1.96 -9.53
CA SER A 77 2.99 1.77 -10.08
C SER A 77 3.53 0.36 -9.81
N ALA A 78 3.30 -0.18 -8.60
CA ALA A 78 3.69 -1.56 -8.29
C ALA A 78 2.93 -2.59 -9.14
N ALA A 79 1.64 -2.37 -9.41
CA ALA A 79 0.84 -3.24 -10.26
C ALA A 79 1.27 -3.18 -11.73
N GLU A 80 1.56 -1.99 -12.27
CA GLU A 80 2.10 -1.79 -13.62
C GLU A 80 3.45 -2.50 -13.83
N ASP A 81 4.30 -2.48 -12.80
CA ASP A 81 5.58 -3.20 -12.78
C ASP A 81 5.41 -4.73 -12.65
N GLY A 82 4.18 -5.23 -12.50
CA GLY A 82 3.89 -6.65 -12.30
C GLY A 82 4.35 -7.20 -10.93
N ARG A 83 4.54 -6.33 -9.94
CA ARG A 83 4.99 -6.73 -8.60
C ARG A 83 3.88 -7.43 -7.83
N TYR A 84 4.29 -8.32 -6.91
CA TYR A 84 3.42 -8.97 -5.93
C TYR A 84 2.25 -9.79 -6.52
N GLY A 85 2.33 -10.19 -7.79
CA GLY A 85 1.31 -11.02 -8.43
C GLY A 85 -0.05 -10.35 -8.62
N LEU A 86 -0.10 -9.01 -8.64
CA LEU A 86 -1.33 -8.24 -8.85
C LEU A 86 -1.84 -8.45 -10.28
N ASN A 87 -3.14 -8.76 -10.43
CA ASN A 87 -3.74 -9.04 -11.73
C ASN A 87 -4.20 -7.76 -12.45
N ARG A 88 -4.51 -7.87 -13.75
CA ARG A 88 -4.96 -6.74 -14.58
C ARG A 88 -6.26 -6.09 -14.09
N ALA A 89 -7.15 -6.85 -13.47
CA ALA A 89 -8.39 -6.28 -12.93
C ALA A 89 -8.09 -5.37 -11.74
N PHE A 90 -7.17 -5.78 -10.87
CA PHE A 90 -6.70 -5.00 -9.73
C PHE A 90 -6.00 -3.70 -10.19
N GLU A 91 -5.11 -3.80 -11.19
CA GLU A 91 -4.47 -2.64 -11.81
C GLU A 91 -5.51 -1.67 -12.39
N SER A 92 -6.51 -2.17 -13.12
CA SER A 92 -7.57 -1.35 -13.71
C SER A 92 -8.43 -0.65 -12.65
N GLU A 93 -8.73 -1.30 -11.53
CA GLU A 93 -9.44 -0.67 -10.41
C GLU A 93 -8.62 0.43 -9.75
N LEU A 94 -7.31 0.19 -9.54
CA LEU A 94 -6.39 1.22 -9.03
C LEU A 94 -6.27 2.40 -9.99
N ARG A 95 -6.24 2.17 -11.31
CA ARG A 95 -6.26 3.23 -12.33
C ARG A 95 -7.47 4.13 -12.19
N GLY A 96 -8.67 3.53 -12.11
CA GLY A 96 -9.90 4.30 -11.98
C GLY A 96 -9.95 5.13 -10.70
N LEU A 97 -9.42 4.60 -9.59
CA LEU A 97 -9.28 5.35 -8.34
C LEU A 97 -8.25 6.49 -8.47
N TYR A 98 -7.09 6.23 -9.09
CA TYR A 98 -6.06 7.23 -9.33
C TYR A 98 -6.62 8.42 -10.11
N ASP A 99 -7.31 8.16 -11.24
CA ASP A 99 -7.91 9.21 -12.06
C ASP A 99 -8.97 10.00 -11.26
N TRP A 100 -9.81 9.30 -10.50
CA TRP A 100 -10.83 9.93 -9.67
C TRP A 100 -10.23 10.88 -8.61
N PHE A 101 -9.16 10.45 -7.92
CA PHE A 101 -8.46 11.30 -6.96
C PHE A 101 -7.80 12.49 -7.66
N ARG A 102 -7.11 12.23 -8.79
CA ARG A 102 -6.35 13.23 -9.54
C ARG A 102 -7.22 14.42 -9.97
N GLU A 103 -8.45 14.14 -10.42
CA GLU A 103 -9.44 15.17 -10.81
C GLU A 103 -9.92 16.04 -9.64
N ARG A 104 -9.72 15.59 -8.40
CA ARG A 104 -10.25 16.20 -7.16
C ARG A 104 -9.16 16.66 -6.21
N LEU A 105 -7.90 16.63 -6.66
CA LEU A 105 -6.79 17.15 -5.88
C LEU A 105 -6.98 18.66 -5.64
N PRO A 106 -6.56 19.17 -4.46
CA PRO A 106 -6.61 20.60 -4.19
C PRO A 106 -5.77 21.41 -5.18
N ASP A 107 -6.21 22.63 -5.48
CA ASP A 107 -5.40 23.58 -6.25
C ASP A 107 -4.04 23.80 -5.59
N GLY A 108 -2.97 23.77 -6.40
CA GLY A 108 -1.60 23.90 -5.90
C GLY A 108 -1.06 22.64 -5.21
N TYR A 109 -1.75 21.49 -5.32
CA TYR A 109 -1.20 20.21 -4.90
C TYR A 109 0.16 19.96 -5.56
N SER A 110 1.14 19.64 -4.71
CA SER A 110 2.44 19.11 -5.11
C SER A 110 2.63 17.77 -4.39
N PRO A 111 2.93 16.69 -5.11
CA PRO A 111 3.24 15.38 -4.53
C PRO A 111 4.27 15.47 -3.41
N GLY A 112 4.07 14.69 -2.35
CA GLY A 112 4.94 14.63 -1.17
C GLY A 112 6.38 14.28 -1.52
N TRP A 113 6.60 13.42 -2.52
CA TRP A 113 7.94 13.07 -3.00
C TRP A 113 8.64 14.22 -3.73
N LEU A 114 7.91 15.20 -4.29
CA LEU A 114 8.50 16.44 -4.83
C LEU A 114 8.87 17.43 -3.73
N LYS A 115 8.20 17.39 -2.56
CA LYS A 115 8.55 18.27 -1.41
C LYS A 115 9.90 17.90 -0.78
N HIS A 116 10.39 16.69 -1.02
CA HIS A 116 11.69 16.21 -0.56
C HIS A 116 12.74 16.17 -1.69
N GLY A 117 12.45 16.77 -2.85
CA GLY A 117 13.30 16.77 -4.04
C GLY A 117 14.06 18.08 -4.27
N SER A 118 15.06 18.36 -3.43
CA SER A 118 16.37 18.84 -3.91
C SER A 118 17.43 18.35 -2.91
N PRO A 119 18.29 17.39 -3.26
CA PRO A 119 19.48 17.04 -2.47
C PRO A 119 20.55 18.14 -2.47
N ASP A 120 20.44 19.15 -3.34
CA ASP A 120 21.43 20.22 -3.42
C ASP A 120 20.78 21.56 -3.06
N GLY A 121 21.20 22.08 -1.91
CA GLY A 121 20.74 23.36 -1.36
C GLY A 121 21.53 23.83 -0.15
N LEU A 122 22.77 23.36 0.04
CA LEU A 122 23.93 24.00 0.67
C LEU A 122 25.16 23.10 0.52
#